data_AF-A0A316HWC8-F1
#
_entry.id   AF-A0A316HWC8-F1
#
_cell.length_a   1.000
_cell.length_b   1.000
_cell.length_c   1.000
_cell.angle_alpha   90.00
_cell.angle_beta   90.00
_cell.angle_gamma   90.00
#
_symmetry.space_group_name_H-M   'P 1'
#
loop_
_entity.id
_entity.type
_entity.pdbx_description
1 polymer ?
#
loop_
_entity_poly.entity_id
_entity_poly.type
_entity_poly.pdbx_seq_one_letter_code
_entity_poly.pdbx_strand_id
1 'polypeptide(L)'
;MSHPNAALTPRARLRLACLIVEQNWLVAEAAKMFMVSERTARKWADRYRLEGEAGMADRSSRPHHSPACTPEPVVRKIVVLRWRHRLGPVQISGRLGVPASTVHAVLVRCRINRLSRIDRVTGEPLRRYEHPHPG
;
A
#
# COMPACT_ATOMS: atom_id res chain seq x y z
N MET A 1 -2.92 -5.77 -10.45
CA MET A 1 -2.01 -5.34 -11.53
C MET A 1 -0.71 -6.10 -11.35
N SER A 2 -0.25 -6.80 -12.39
CA SER A 2 1.03 -7.52 -12.40
C SER A 2 2.18 -6.51 -12.32
N HIS A 3 3.13 -6.69 -11.40
CA HIS A 3 4.32 -5.84 -11.33
C HIS A 3 5.25 -6.15 -12.53
N PRO A 4 6.01 -5.17 -13.06
CA PRO A 4 6.98 -5.37 -14.16
C PRO A 4 7.93 -6.56 -14.02
N ASN A 5 8.24 -6.97 -12.79
CA ASN A 5 9.21 -8.03 -12.48
C ASN A 5 8.54 -9.38 -12.20
N ALA A 6 7.23 -9.52 -12.44
CA ALA A 6 6.53 -10.76 -12.20
C ALA A 6 6.91 -11.79 -13.28
N ALA A 7 7.54 -12.90 -12.87
CA ALA A 7 7.91 -13.99 -13.77
C ALA A 7 6.71 -14.58 -14.53
N LEU A 8 5.54 -14.63 -13.89
CA LEU A 8 4.29 -15.11 -14.49
C LEU A 8 3.17 -14.07 -14.30
N THR A 9 2.46 -13.81 -15.39
CA THR A 9 1.19 -13.07 -15.37
C THR A 9 0.08 -13.91 -14.73
N PRO A 10 -1.02 -13.31 -14.23
CA PRO A 10 -2.17 -14.06 -13.72
C PRO A 10 -2.69 -15.12 -14.69
N ARG A 11 -2.72 -14.81 -16.00
CA ARG A 11 -3.13 -15.75 -17.05
C ARG A 11 -2.17 -16.94 -17.20
N ALA A 12 -0.87 -16.70 -17.09
CA ALA A 12 0.12 -17.77 -17.15
C ALA A 12 0.05 -18.68 -15.91
N ARG A 13 -0.20 -18.12 -14.72
CA ARG A 13 -0.43 -18.88 -13.49
C ARG A 13 -1.67 -19.76 -13.59
N LEU A 14 -2.75 -19.23 -14.17
CA LEU A 14 -3.97 -19.99 -14.43
C LEU A 14 -3.68 -21.20 -15.33
N ARG A 15 -3.00 -20.99 -16.47
CA ARG A 15 -2.63 -22.08 -17.38
C ARG A 15 -1.80 -23.16 -16.67
N LEU A 16 -0.79 -22.74 -15.91
CA LEU A 16 0.02 -23.66 -15.11
C LEU A 16 -0.84 -24.47 -14.14
N ALA A 17 -1.74 -23.82 -13.42
CA ALA A 17 -2.59 -24.47 -12.43
C ALA A 17 -3.57 -25.46 -13.08
N CYS A 18 -4.19 -25.09 -14.20
CA CYS A 18 -5.10 -25.98 -14.94
C CYS A 18 -4.39 -27.22 -15.48
N LEU A 19 -3.13 -27.13 -15.94
CA LEU A 19 -2.36 -28.32 -16.33
C LEU A 19 -2.23 -29.31 -15.17
N ILE A 20 -1.92 -28.81 -13.97
CA ILE A 20 -1.72 -29.66 -12.79
C ILE A 20 -3.06 -30.20 -12.26
N VAL A 21 -4.10 -29.37 -12.20
CA VAL A 21 -5.35 -29.69 -11.49
C VAL A 21 -6.38 -30.35 -12.40
N GLU A 22 -6.56 -29.84 -13.62
CA GLU A 22 -7.60 -30.35 -14.54
C GLU A 22 -7.03 -31.44 -15.46
N GLN A 23 -5.77 -31.31 -15.87
CA GLN A 23 -5.14 -32.24 -16.82
C GLN A 23 -4.23 -33.27 -16.13
N ASN A 24 -4.15 -33.27 -14.80
CA ASN A 24 -3.37 -34.21 -13.99
C ASN A 24 -1.87 -34.30 -14.37
N TRP A 25 -1.28 -33.21 -14.85
CA TRP A 25 0.17 -33.17 -15.11
C TRP A 25 0.96 -33.28 -13.81
N LEU A 26 2.16 -33.87 -13.89
CA LEU A 26 3.09 -33.83 -12.76
C LEU A 26 3.52 -32.38 -12.50
N VAL A 27 3.60 -32.01 -11.22
CA VAL A 27 4.00 -30.65 -10.81
C VAL A 27 5.38 -30.27 -11.38
N ALA A 28 6.30 -31.24 -11.46
CA ALA A 28 7.64 -31.05 -12.02
C ALA A 28 7.62 -30.69 -13.51
N GLU A 29 6.76 -31.32 -14.29
CA GLU A 29 6.64 -31.09 -15.75
C GLU A 29 6.07 -29.69 -16.03
N ALA A 30 4.99 -29.33 -15.32
CA ALA A 30 4.40 -28.01 -15.42
C ALA A 30 5.37 -26.92 -14.94
N ALA A 31 6.09 -27.15 -13.84
CA ALA A 31 7.10 -26.21 -13.34
C ALA A 31 8.21 -25.96 -14.37
N LYS A 32 8.72 -27.02 -15.00
CA LYS A 32 9.74 -26.95 -16.05
C LYS A 32 9.25 -26.16 -17.27
N MET A 33 8.03 -26.43 -17.75
CA MET A 33 7.44 -25.71 -18.90
C MET A 33 7.34 -24.20 -18.68
N PHE A 34 6.99 -23.78 -17.46
CA PHE A 34 6.80 -22.37 -17.11
C PHE A 34 8.04 -21.72 -16.50
N MET A 35 9.19 -22.41 -16.48
CA MET A 35 10.46 -21.90 -15.94
C MET A 35 10.35 -21.42 -14.49
N VAL A 36 9.60 -22.14 -13.65
CA VAL A 36 9.44 -21.85 -12.22
C VAL A 36 9.84 -23.05 -11.37
N SER A 37 10.06 -22.83 -10.07
CA SER A 37 10.28 -23.94 -9.14
C SER A 37 9.00 -24.74 -8.89
N GLU A 38 9.14 -26.04 -8.61
CA GLU A 38 8.03 -26.92 -8.23
C GLU A 38 7.21 -26.38 -7.05
N ARG A 39 7.89 -25.75 -6.07
CA ARG A 39 7.23 -25.09 -4.94
C ARG A 39 6.30 -23.97 -5.40
N THR A 40 6.70 -23.20 -6.41
CA THR A 40 5.88 -22.13 -6.98
C THR A 40 4.70 -22.70 -7.76
N ALA A 41 4.94 -23.75 -8.55
CA ALA A 41 3.88 -24.43 -9.29
C ALA A 41 2.82 -25.03 -8.34
N ARG A 42 3.27 -25.73 -7.29
CA ARG A 42 2.40 -26.29 -6.24
C ARG A 42 1.57 -25.21 -5.56
N LYS A 43 2.19 -24.09 -5.16
CA LYS A 43 1.49 -22.94 -4.58
C LYS A 43 0.35 -22.43 -5.46
N TRP A 44 0.58 -22.33 -6.77
CA TRP A 44 -0.47 -21.86 -7.70
C TRP A 44 -1.56 -22.91 -7.91
N ALA A 45 -1.21 -24.19 -8.01
CA ALA A 45 -2.18 -25.29 -8.09
C ALA A 45 -3.06 -25.36 -6.83
N ASP A 46 -2.47 -25.28 -5.63
CA ASP A 46 -3.21 -25.29 -4.36
C ASP A 46 -4.16 -24.10 -4.26
N ARG A 47 -3.71 -22.92 -4.68
CA ARG A 47 -4.56 -21.74 -4.69
C ARG A 47 -5.70 -21.85 -5.70
N TYR A 48 -5.45 -22.42 -6.87
CA TYR A 48 -6.49 -22.66 -7.87
C TYR A 48 -7.55 -23.64 -7.35
N ARG A 49 -7.16 -24.69 -6.63
CA ARG A 49 -8.10 -25.62 -5.98
C ARG A 49 -9.01 -24.93 -4.95
N LEU A 50 -8.49 -23.94 -4.23
CA LEU A 50 -9.22 -23.26 -3.16
C LEU A 50 -10.07 -22.07 -3.65
N GLU A 51 -9.56 -21.31 -4.62
CA GLU A 51 -10.08 -19.99 -4.99
C GLU A 51 -10.43 -19.88 -6.49
N GLY A 52 -10.19 -20.93 -7.27
CA GLY A 52 -10.37 -20.92 -8.72
C GLY A 52 -9.51 -19.87 -9.41
N GLU A 53 -10.05 -19.28 -10.48
CA GLU A 53 -9.36 -18.24 -11.26
C GLU A 53 -9.05 -16.98 -10.43
N ALA A 54 -9.92 -16.64 -9.47
CA ALA A 54 -9.76 -15.46 -8.61
C ALA A 54 -8.46 -15.53 -7.80
N GLY A 55 -7.99 -16.73 -7.46
CA GLY A 55 -6.73 -16.93 -6.74
C GLY A 55 -5.49 -16.48 -7.53
N MET A 56 -5.55 -16.39 -8.86
CA MET A 56 -4.36 -16.08 -9.68
C MET A 56 -3.93 -14.61 -9.61
N ALA A 57 -4.79 -13.76 -9.03
CA ALA A 57 -4.49 -12.37 -8.76
C ALA A 57 -3.30 -12.21 -7.80
N ASP A 58 -2.57 -11.10 -7.97
CA ASP A 58 -1.52 -10.72 -7.02
C ASP A 58 -2.15 -10.37 -5.67
N ARG A 59 -1.60 -10.98 -4.62
CA ARG A 59 -1.89 -10.56 -3.25
C ARG A 59 -0.98 -9.42 -2.87
N SER A 60 -1.44 -8.60 -1.93
CA SER A 60 -0.60 -7.55 -1.38
C SER A 60 0.63 -8.18 -0.72
N SER A 61 1.83 -7.77 -1.13
CA SER A 61 3.07 -8.09 -0.42
C SER A 61 3.24 -7.25 0.86
N ARG A 62 2.29 -6.36 1.16
CA ARG A 62 2.34 -5.51 2.34
C ARG A 62 2.13 -6.39 3.57
N PRO A 63 2.95 -6.24 4.63
CA PRO A 63 2.76 -6.99 5.86
C PRO A 63 1.38 -6.65 6.46
N HIS A 64 0.69 -7.67 6.97
CA HIS A 64 -0.59 -7.48 7.67
C HIS A 64 -0.42 -6.65 8.96
N HIS A 65 0.75 -6.76 9.60
CA HIS A 65 1.06 -6.06 10.83
C HIS A 65 2.46 -5.43 10.73
N SER A 66 2.61 -4.18 11.17
CA SER A 66 3.89 -3.48 11.25
C SER A 66 4.13 -3.09 12.70
N PRO A 67 5.04 -3.77 13.44
CA PRO A 67 5.25 -3.52 14.86
C PRO A 67 5.82 -2.12 15.15
N ALA A 68 6.52 -1.52 14.17
CA ALA A 68 7.02 -0.15 14.25
C ALA A 68 5.94 0.92 13.94
N CYS A 69 4.69 0.51 13.73
CA CYS A 69 3.61 1.47 13.52
C CYS A 69 3.37 2.26 14.81
N THR A 70 3.29 3.59 14.69
CA THR A 70 2.98 4.48 15.81
C THR A 70 1.71 4.02 16.53
N PRO A 71 1.75 3.81 17.85
CA PRO A 71 0.58 3.35 18.60
C PRO A 71 -0.63 4.26 18.41
N GLU A 72 -1.81 3.66 18.32
CA GLU A 72 -3.08 4.35 18.09
C GLU A 72 -3.34 5.54 19.06
N PRO A 73 -3.01 5.46 20.36
CA PRO A 73 -3.16 6.61 21.26
C PRO A 73 -2.31 7.82 20.86
N VAL A 74 -1.08 7.58 20.36
CA VAL A 74 -0.18 8.64 19.90
C VAL A 74 -0.69 9.23 18.58
N VAL A 75 -1.19 8.38 17.68
CA VAL A 75 -1.83 8.82 16.43
C VAL A 75 -2.99 9.77 16.73
N ARG A 76 -3.89 9.41 17.66
CA ARG A 76 -5.01 10.27 18.07
C ARG A 76 -4.54 11.62 18.61
N LYS A 77 -3.51 11.64 19.47
CA LYS A 77 -2.93 12.89 20.00
C LYS A 77 -2.39 13.78 18.86
N ILE A 78 -1.67 13.20 17.90
CA ILE A 78 -1.16 13.92 16.71
C ILE A 78 -2.33 14.51 15.90
N VAL A 79 -3.36 13.71 15.63
CA VAL A 79 -4.54 14.15 14.86
C VAL A 79 -5.30 15.26 15.59
N VAL A 80 -5.49 15.14 16.91
CA VAL A 80 -6.17 16.17 17.73
C VAL A 80 -5.39 17.48 17.71
N LEU A 81 -4.08 17.44 17.94
CA LEU A 81 -3.24 18.64 17.88
C LEU A 81 -3.26 19.29 16.49
N ARG A 82 -3.29 18.47 15.44
CA ARG A 82 -3.41 18.96 14.06
C ARG A 82 -4.74 19.65 13.80
N TRP A 83 -5.87 19.06 14.21
CA TRP A 83 -7.19 19.62 13.94
C TRP A 83 -7.52 20.83 14.82
N ARG A 84 -7.24 20.75 16.12
CA ARG A 84 -7.62 21.80 17.08
C ARG A 84 -6.68 23.01 17.05
N HIS A 85 -5.39 22.78 16.83
CA HIS A 85 -4.36 23.81 16.96
C HIS A 85 -3.59 24.08 15.67
N ARG A 86 -3.89 23.36 14.58
CA ARG A 86 -3.30 23.59 13.23
C ARG A 86 -1.77 23.54 13.21
N LEU A 87 -1.19 22.80 14.15
CA LEU A 87 0.26 22.73 14.32
C LEU A 87 0.93 21.98 13.18
N GLY A 88 2.12 22.45 12.82
CA GLY A 88 3.04 21.75 11.92
C GLY A 88 3.71 20.55 12.60
N PRO A 89 4.35 19.65 11.83
CA PRO A 89 5.02 18.47 12.36
C PRO A 89 6.05 18.77 13.46
N VAL A 90 6.81 19.86 13.33
CA VAL A 90 7.83 20.28 14.31
C VAL A 90 7.19 20.74 15.63
N GLN A 91 6.11 21.51 15.55
CA GLN A 91 5.39 21.98 16.74
C GLN A 91 4.70 20.84 17.49
N ILE A 92 4.09 19.89 16.76
CA ILE A 92 3.48 18.69 17.35
C ILE A 92 4.57 17.80 17.98
N SER A 93 5.72 17.67 17.32
CA SER A 93 6.88 16.93 17.81
C SER A 93 7.34 17.46 19.17
N GLY A 94 7.55 18.78 19.28
CA GLY A 94 7.91 19.41 20.55
C GLY A 94 6.90 19.20 21.68
N ARG A 95 5.60 19.08 21.38
CA ARG A 95 4.56 18.83 22.40
C ARG A 95 4.42 17.38 22.83
N LEU A 96 4.71 16.43 21.93
CA LEU A 96 4.46 15.00 22.16
C LEU A 96 5.74 14.19 22.40
N GLY A 97 6.93 14.76 22.19
CA GLY A 97 8.20 14.04 22.28
C GLY A 97 8.40 13.00 21.17
N VAL A 98 7.66 13.12 20.07
CA VAL A 98 7.70 12.19 18.92
C VAL A 98 8.50 12.84 17.79
N PRO A 99 9.39 12.14 17.06
CA PRO A 99 10.14 12.75 15.96
C PRO A 99 9.23 13.40 14.90
N ALA A 100 9.60 14.58 14.40
CA ALA A 100 8.80 15.32 13.42
C ALA A 100 8.55 14.52 12.12
N SER A 101 9.48 13.64 11.72
CA SER A 101 9.31 12.70 10.61
C SER A 101 8.20 11.67 10.87
N THR A 102 8.10 11.16 12.09
CA THR A 102 7.04 10.24 12.50
C THR A 102 5.69 10.95 12.52
N VAL A 103 5.65 12.17 13.07
CA VAL A 103 4.45 13.01 13.01
C VAL A 103 4.01 13.24 11.57
N HIS A 104 4.93 13.62 10.68
CA HIS A 104 4.63 13.82 9.27
C HIS A 104 4.07 12.55 8.61
N ALA A 105 4.71 11.39 8.84
CA ALA A 105 4.25 10.11 8.32
C ALA A 105 2.83 9.74 8.79
N VAL A 106 2.50 10.00 10.07
CA VAL A 106 1.16 9.84 10.61
C VAL A 106 0.16 10.77 9.91
N LEU A 107 0.50 12.06 9.75
CA LEU A 107 -0.37 13.01 9.06
C LEU A 107 -0.63 12.64 7.60
N VAL A 108 0.38 12.11 6.89
CA VAL A 108 0.23 11.60 5.51
C VAL A 108 -0.71 10.40 5.48
N ARG A 109 -0.53 9.43 6.39
CA ARG A 109 -1.39 8.25 6.50
C ARG A 109 -2.85 8.62 6.78
N CYS A 110 -3.06 9.62 7.64
CA CYS A 110 -4.38 10.18 7.95
C CYS A 110 -4.87 11.20 6.90
N ARG A 111 -4.12 11.45 5.81
CA ARG A 111 -4.45 12.39 4.71
C ARG A 111 -4.67 13.86 5.13
N ILE A 112 -4.08 14.28 6.26
CA ILE A 112 -4.19 15.62 6.86
C ILE A 112 -2.84 16.38 6.91
N ASN A 113 -1.89 15.97 6.07
CA ASN A 113 -0.53 16.52 6.01
C ASN A 113 -0.48 17.96 5.45
N ARG A 114 -1.44 18.37 4.61
CA ARG A 114 -1.50 19.73 4.05
C ARG A 114 -2.46 20.60 4.87
N LEU A 115 -1.96 21.72 5.42
CA LEU A 115 -2.79 22.66 6.18
C LEU A 115 -3.85 23.33 5.29
N SER A 116 -3.53 23.56 4.02
CA SER A 116 -4.46 24.12 3.03
C SER A 116 -5.73 23.30 2.84
N ARG A 117 -5.72 22.00 3.17
CA ARG A 117 -6.91 21.12 3.10
C ARG A 117 -7.76 21.13 4.37
N ILE A 118 -7.26 21.75 5.44
CA ILE A 118 -7.86 21.76 6.79
C ILE A 118 -8.27 23.20 7.15
N ASP A 119 -8.06 24.15 6.22
CA ASP A 119 -8.40 25.54 6.45
C ASP A 119 -9.91 25.74 6.56
N ARG A 120 -10.29 26.49 7.59
CA ARG A 120 -11.68 26.75 7.99
C ARG A 120 -11.90 28.24 8.27
N VAL A 121 -10.84 29.07 8.24
CA VAL A 121 -10.95 30.48 8.64
C VAL A 121 -11.43 31.35 7.49
N THR A 122 -11.20 30.97 6.23
CA THR A 122 -11.65 31.78 5.08
C THR A 122 -12.57 31.06 4.10
N GLY A 123 -12.52 29.73 3.96
CA GLY A 123 -13.24 29.02 2.89
C GLY A 123 -12.78 29.37 1.47
N GLU A 124 -12.00 30.44 1.30
CA GLU A 124 -11.35 30.81 0.07
C GLU A 124 -10.13 29.90 -0.17
N PRO A 125 -9.98 29.32 -1.39
CA PRO A 125 -8.73 28.69 -1.77
C PRO A 125 -7.59 29.71 -1.62
N LEU A 126 -6.47 29.26 -1.05
CA LEU A 126 -5.25 30.06 -0.87
C LEU A 126 -4.92 30.78 -2.20
N ARG A 127 -5.18 32.09 -2.27
CA ARG A 127 -4.94 32.88 -3.49
C ARG A 127 -3.44 32.88 -3.75
N ARG A 128 -3.02 32.12 -4.77
CA ARG A 128 -1.65 32.16 -5.26
C ARG A 128 -1.42 33.57 -5.81
N TYR A 129 -0.32 34.21 -5.43
CA TYR A 129 0.10 35.44 -6.07
C TYR A 129 0.44 35.12 -7.53
N GLU A 130 -0.43 35.54 -8.43
CA GLU A 130 -0.24 35.45 -9.88
C GLU A 130 -0.03 36.88 -10.39
N HIS A 131 1.13 37.14 -10.98
CA HIS A 131 1.39 38.40 -11.65
C HIS A 131 1.09 38.20 -13.14
N PRO A 132 0.31 39.10 -13.78
CA PRO A 132 -0.09 38.92 -15.18
C PRO A 132 1.09 38.99 -16.16
N HIS A 133 2.23 39.53 -15.74
CA HIS A 133 3.46 39.58 -16.54
C HIS A 133 4.66 39.24 -15.63
N PRO A 134 5.67 38.49 -16.08
CA PRO A 134 6.92 38.44 -15.35
C PRO A 134 7.54 39.84 -15.36
N GLY A 135 7.96 40.33 -14.18
CA GLY A 135 8.86 41.48 -13.96
C GLY A 135 8.81 42.62 -14.96
#